data_AF-A0A6P4Z5C3-F1
#
_entry.id   AF-A0A6P4Z5C3-F1
#
_cell.length_a   1.000
_cell.length_b   1.000
_cell.length_c   1.000
_cell.angle_alpha   90.00
_cell.angle_beta   90.00
_cell.angle_gamma   90.00
#
_symmetry.space_group_name_H-M   'P 1'
#
loop_
_entity.id
_entity.type
_entity.pdbx_description
1 polymer ?
#
loop_
_entity_poly.entity_id
_entity_poly.type
_entity_poly.pdbx_seq_one_letter_code
_entity_poly.pdbx_strand_id
1 'polypeptide(L)'
;MEGEVVKKLAPKLGISVPSTIKKALELMRMCDARCTNLSSLGVQGSCKAVLCLELAASCQDQPVNKDVAVRLSGVSKKVYSNALQTLGRMLDVQPKANVKDLCVQFGCIGAAELAKDILHRYQDELQTKVSDADISQPMFPAAAVYASAK
;
A
#
# COMPACT_ATOMS: atom_id res chain seq x y z
N MET A 1 14.62 -0.82 20.73
CA MET A 1 15.43 0.24 20.10
C MET A 1 14.68 0.95 18.97
N GLU A 2 14.09 0.22 18.01
CA GLU A 2 13.45 0.84 16.83
C GLU A 2 12.16 1.63 17.14
N GLY A 3 11.39 1.23 18.16
CA GLY A 3 10.18 1.97 18.57
C GLY A 3 10.46 3.37 19.12
N GLU A 4 11.67 3.61 19.65
CA GLU A 4 12.08 4.95 20.07
C GLU A 4 12.43 5.84 18.88
N VAL A 5 12.96 5.25 17.80
CA VAL A 5 13.27 5.96 16.55
C VAL A 5 11.99 6.50 15.92
N VAL A 6 10.92 5.71 15.89
CA VAL A 6 9.59 6.15 15.41
C VAL A 6 9.09 7.35 16.20
N LYS A 7 9.16 7.31 17.54
CA LYS A 7 8.73 8.41 18.41
C LYS A 7 9.54 9.68 18.22
N LYS A 8 10.85 9.57 17.94
CA LYS A 8 11.74 10.72 17.68
C LYS A 8 11.55 11.32 16.29
N LEU A 9 11.17 10.50 15.30
CA LEU A 9 10.98 10.93 13.92
C LEU A 9 9.57 11.48 13.65
N ALA A 10 8.54 10.97 14.31
CA ALA A 10 7.16 11.45 14.16
C ALA A 10 7.01 12.98 14.23
N PRO A 11 7.53 13.68 15.27
CA PRO A 11 7.42 15.15 15.33
C PRO A 11 8.21 15.84 14.20
N LYS A 12 9.33 15.25 13.75
CA LYS A 12 10.13 15.80 12.64
C LYS A 12 9.43 15.69 11.28
N LEU A 13 8.49 14.76 11.15
CA LEU A 13 7.63 14.62 9.96
C LEU A 13 6.35 15.47 10.05
N GLY A 14 6.11 16.17 11.16
CA GLY A 14 4.85 16.89 11.42
C GLY A 14 3.71 15.98 11.90
N ILE A 15 4.02 14.73 12.29
CA ILE A 15 3.03 13.78 12.82
C ILE A 15 3.00 13.91 14.34
N SER A 16 2.04 14.67 14.84
CA SER A 16 1.81 14.82 16.30
C SER A 16 0.68 13.93 16.82
N VAL A 17 -0.03 13.23 15.93
CA VAL A 17 -1.24 12.48 16.30
C VAL A 17 -0.84 11.13 16.93
N PRO A 18 -1.25 10.84 18.18
CA PRO A 18 -0.86 9.62 18.88
C PRO A 18 -1.35 8.33 18.21
N SER A 19 -2.51 8.35 17.54
CA SER A 19 -3.06 7.21 16.80
C SER A 19 -2.16 6.80 15.64
N THR A 20 -1.62 7.76 14.90
CA THR A 20 -0.73 7.53 13.77
C THR A 20 0.59 6.91 14.23
N ILE A 21 1.12 7.39 15.35
CA ILE A 21 2.34 6.83 15.96
C ILE A 21 2.11 5.37 16.39
N LYS A 22 0.97 5.08 17.03
CA LYS A 22 0.60 3.70 17.38
C LYS A 22 0.48 2.81 16.15
N LYS A 23 -0.17 3.29 15.08
CA LYS A 23 -0.32 2.54 13.83
C LYS A 23 1.03 2.31 13.14
N ALA A 24 1.91 3.30 13.13
CA ALA A 24 3.26 3.16 12.58
C ALA A 24 4.09 2.10 13.35
N LEU A 25 3.97 2.04 14.68
CA LEU A 25 4.62 1.01 15.48
C LEU A 25 4.07 -0.40 15.19
N GLU A 26 2.77 -0.52 14.96
CA GLU A 26 2.13 -1.77 14.54
C GLU A 26 2.63 -2.21 13.16
N LEU A 27 2.65 -1.30 12.17
CA LEU A 27 3.18 -1.56 10.83
C LEU A 27 4.65 -1.97 10.87
N MET A 28 5.44 -1.38 11.76
CA MET A 28 6.84 -1.76 11.94
C MET A 28 6.98 -3.19 12.48
N ARG A 29 6.17 -3.59 13.46
CA ARG A 29 6.13 -4.98 13.96
C ARG A 29 5.66 -5.96 12.87
N MET A 30 4.67 -5.58 12.06
CA MET A 30 4.24 -6.38 10.92
C MET A 30 5.35 -6.50 9.87
N CYS A 31 6.10 -5.43 9.63
CA CYS A 31 7.23 -5.40 8.72
C CYS A 31 8.32 -6.37 9.17
N ASP A 32 8.66 -6.41 10.46
CA ASP A 32 9.63 -7.36 11.00
C ASP A 32 9.16 -8.83 10.87
N ALA A 33 7.86 -9.07 11.00
CA ALA A 33 7.30 -10.41 10.89
C ALA A 33 7.14 -10.90 9.44
N ARG A 34 6.80 -10.02 8.49
CA ARG A 34 6.44 -10.37 7.10
C ARG A 34 7.51 -10.02 6.07
N CYS A 35 8.39 -9.06 6.35
CA CYS A 35 9.34 -8.51 5.40
C CYS A 35 10.77 -8.87 5.81
N THR A 36 11.19 -10.11 5.54
CA THR A 36 12.50 -10.63 5.96
C THR A 36 13.69 -10.06 5.17
N ASN A 37 13.47 -9.46 3.99
CA ASN A 37 14.53 -9.02 3.06
C ASN A 37 14.45 -7.54 2.64
N LEU A 38 14.17 -6.62 3.57
CA LEU A 38 14.08 -5.17 3.31
C LEU A 38 15.37 -4.55 2.77
N SER A 39 16.51 -5.17 3.03
CA SER A 39 17.83 -4.73 2.53
C SER A 39 17.90 -4.71 1.00
N SER A 40 17.17 -5.61 0.32
CA SER A 40 17.09 -5.63 -1.15
C SER A 40 16.40 -4.40 -1.74
N LEU A 41 15.60 -3.72 -0.91
CA LEU A 41 14.83 -2.54 -1.25
C LEU A 41 15.58 -1.24 -0.91
N GLY A 42 16.83 -1.33 -0.44
CA GLY A 42 17.62 -0.20 0.05
C GLY A 42 17.11 0.39 1.36
N VAL A 43 16.25 -0.33 2.09
CA VAL A 43 15.68 0.12 3.35
C VAL A 43 16.62 -0.26 4.48
N GLN A 44 17.37 0.72 4.99
CA GLN A 44 18.32 0.56 6.10
C GLN A 44 18.15 1.68 7.13
N GLY A 45 18.56 1.42 8.37
CA GLY A 45 18.56 2.42 9.45
C GLY A 45 17.18 3.01 9.73
N SER A 46 17.08 4.35 9.68
CA SER A 46 15.83 5.09 9.93
C SER A 46 14.77 4.94 8.83
N CYS A 47 15.14 4.45 7.64
CA CYS A 47 14.24 4.38 6.48
C CYS A 47 12.97 3.57 6.79
N LYS A 48 13.09 2.41 7.44
CA LYS A 48 11.95 1.57 7.83
C LYS A 48 10.94 2.34 8.70
N ALA A 49 11.43 3.08 9.69
CA ALA A 49 10.59 3.86 10.60
C ALA A 49 9.88 5.02 9.89
N VAL A 50 10.57 5.70 8.97
CA VAL A 50 10.00 6.80 8.17
C VAL A 50 8.91 6.27 7.23
N LEU A 51 9.16 5.16 6.53
CA LEU A 51 8.18 4.52 5.64
C LEU A 51 6.92 4.07 6.40
N CYS A 52 7.08 3.44 7.56
CA CYS A 52 5.93 3.03 8.39
C CYS A 52 5.12 4.23 8.91
N LEU A 53 5.78 5.36 9.21
CA LEU A 53 5.11 6.59 9.60
C LEU A 53 4.32 7.22 8.44
N GLU A 54 4.89 7.26 7.23
CA GLU A 54 4.19 7.79 6.06
C GLU A 54 3.01 6.90 5.65
N LEU A 55 3.17 5.56 5.70
CA LEU A 55 2.06 4.64 5.46
C LEU A 55 0.95 4.81 6.50
N ALA A 56 1.30 4.91 7.79
CA ALA A 56 0.31 5.13 8.86
C ALA A 56 -0.44 6.45 8.71
N ALA A 57 0.25 7.51 8.30
CA ALA A 57 -0.38 8.80 8.02
C ALA A 57 -1.30 8.72 6.79
N SER A 58 -0.89 7.99 5.76
CA SER A 58 -1.72 7.74 4.58
C SER A 58 -2.99 6.94 4.91
N CYS A 59 -2.97 6.04 5.89
CA CYS A 59 -4.18 5.34 6.34
C CYS A 59 -5.19 6.26 7.05
N GLN A 60 -4.72 7.39 7.56
CA GLN A 60 -5.51 8.32 8.37
C GLN A 60 -5.74 9.65 7.64
N ASP A 61 -5.50 9.67 6.32
CA ASP A 61 -5.60 10.84 5.45
C ASP A 61 -4.85 12.07 5.98
N GLN A 62 -3.75 11.85 6.71
CA GLN A 62 -2.95 12.91 7.28
C GLN A 62 -1.85 13.35 6.29
N PRO A 63 -1.72 14.64 5.99
CA PRO A 63 -0.70 15.13 5.07
C PRO A 63 0.70 14.95 5.68
N VAL A 64 1.63 14.39 4.90
CA VAL A 64 3.05 14.25 5.25
C VAL A 64 3.90 14.96 4.21
N ASN A 65 4.91 15.70 4.67
CA ASN A 65 5.88 16.32 3.79
C ASN A 65 6.86 15.28 3.25
N LYS A 66 6.66 14.87 1.99
CA LYS A 66 7.46 13.83 1.32
C LYS A 66 8.94 14.20 1.20
N ASP A 67 9.29 15.47 0.99
CA ASP A 67 10.69 15.88 0.86
C ASP A 67 11.43 15.77 2.19
N VAL A 68 10.76 16.08 3.30
CA VAL A 68 11.29 15.87 4.66
C VAL A 68 11.42 14.38 4.96
N ALA A 69 10.43 13.56 4.57
CA ALA A 69 10.46 12.12 4.77
C ALA A 69 11.64 11.47 4.00
N VAL A 70 11.81 11.79 2.71
CA VAL A 70 12.95 11.32 1.91
C VAL A 70 14.28 11.71 2.57
N ARG A 71 14.42 12.96 3.03
CA ARG A 71 15.64 13.41 3.71
C ARG A 71 15.92 12.66 5.01
N LEU A 72 14.89 12.37 5.82
CA LEU A 72 15.03 11.63 7.09
C LEU A 72 15.27 10.13 6.89
N SER A 73 14.83 9.58 5.75
CA SER A 73 15.06 8.18 5.39
C SER A 73 16.49 7.90 4.93
N GLY A 74 17.22 8.92 4.47
CA GLY A 74 18.60 8.80 4.01
C GLY A 74 18.77 8.11 2.65
N VAL A 75 17.68 7.90 1.90
CA VAL A 75 17.72 7.26 0.58
C VAL A 75 17.31 8.24 -0.53
N SER A 76 17.59 7.87 -1.79
CA SER A 76 17.15 8.68 -2.93
C SER A 76 15.62 8.67 -3.07
N LYS A 77 15.05 9.73 -3.65
CA LYS A 77 13.59 9.83 -3.89
C LYS A 77 13.01 8.63 -4.66
N LYS A 78 13.79 8.07 -5.60
CA LYS A 78 13.39 6.87 -6.37
C LYS A 78 13.30 5.63 -5.48
N VAL A 79 14.35 5.38 -4.69
CA VAL A 79 14.38 4.24 -3.76
C VAL A 79 13.29 4.39 -2.72
N TYR A 80 13.10 5.60 -2.17
CA TYR A 80 12.05 5.89 -1.20
C TYR A 80 10.65 5.57 -1.76
N SER A 81 10.32 6.10 -2.95
CA SER A 81 9.01 5.89 -3.56
C SER A 81 8.74 4.41 -3.87
N ASN A 82 9.75 3.69 -4.36
CA ASN A 82 9.64 2.27 -4.65
C ASN A 82 9.48 1.45 -3.36
N ALA A 83 10.27 1.77 -2.33
CA ALA A 83 10.19 1.12 -1.03
C ALA A 83 8.83 1.36 -0.36
N LEU A 84 8.30 2.58 -0.43
CA LEU A 84 6.99 2.93 0.12
C LEU A 84 5.86 2.16 -0.56
N GLN A 85 5.87 2.08 -1.89
CA GLN A 85 4.89 1.30 -2.65
C GLN A 85 4.97 -0.19 -2.34
N THR A 86 6.18 -0.76 -2.41
CA THR A 86 6.39 -2.19 -2.18
C THR A 86 6.01 -2.57 -0.74
N LEU A 87 6.46 -1.80 0.25
CA LEU A 87 6.12 -2.04 1.65
C LEU A 87 4.62 -1.88 1.92
N GLY A 88 4.00 -0.85 1.34
CA GLY A 88 2.55 -0.64 1.43
C GLY A 88 1.75 -1.83 0.90
N ARG A 89 2.19 -2.45 -0.20
CA ARG A 89 1.58 -3.67 -0.75
C ARG A 89 1.83 -4.89 0.14
N MET A 90 3.05 -5.10 0.62
CA MET A 90 3.38 -6.25 1.49
C MET A 90 2.63 -6.22 2.83
N LEU A 91 2.33 -5.03 3.33
CA LEU A 91 1.58 -4.83 4.57
C LEU A 91 0.05 -4.74 4.34
N ASP A 92 -0.41 -4.82 3.10
CA ASP A 92 -1.83 -4.68 2.69
C ASP A 92 -2.46 -3.36 3.15
N VAL A 93 -1.66 -2.29 3.11
CA VAL A 93 -2.02 -0.94 3.56
C VAL A 93 -2.39 -0.02 2.40
N GLN A 94 -1.83 -0.28 1.22
CA GLN A 94 -2.17 0.48 0.01
C GLN A 94 -3.41 -0.10 -0.68
N PRO A 95 -4.21 0.76 -1.34
CA PRO A 95 -5.36 0.31 -2.09
C PRO A 95 -4.95 -0.72 -3.15
N LYS A 96 -5.68 -1.83 -3.15
CA LYS A 96 -5.53 -2.91 -4.13
C LYS A 96 -5.75 -2.33 -5.54
N ALA A 97 -5.01 -2.83 -6.53
CA ALA A 97 -5.09 -2.32 -7.89
C ALA A 97 -6.51 -2.52 -8.44
N ASN A 98 -7.14 -1.44 -8.88
CA ASN A 98 -8.47 -1.49 -9.47
C ASN A 98 -8.38 -1.94 -10.94
N VAL A 99 -9.50 -2.37 -11.53
CA VAL A 99 -9.60 -2.75 -12.95
C VAL A 99 -8.94 -1.72 -13.87
N LYS A 100 -9.16 -0.43 -13.60
CA LYS A 100 -8.58 0.67 -14.38
C LYS A 100 -7.05 0.73 -14.26
N ASP A 101 -6.50 0.54 -13.06
CA ASP A 101 -5.06 0.54 -12.83
C ASP A 101 -4.39 -0.63 -13.55
N LEU A 102 -5.02 -1.80 -13.50
CA LEU A 102 -4.58 -3.00 -14.21
C LEU A 102 -4.63 -2.80 -15.72
N CYS A 103 -5.72 -2.25 -16.27
CA CYS A 103 -5.83 -1.97 -17.70
C CYS A 103 -4.78 -0.99 -18.21
N VAL A 104 -4.42 0.02 -17.41
CA VAL A 104 -3.32 0.94 -17.75
C VAL A 104 -1.97 0.22 -17.73
N GLN A 105 -1.71 -0.61 -16.70
CA GLN A 105 -0.45 -1.35 -16.59
C GLN A 105 -0.24 -2.37 -17.71
N PHE A 106 -1.32 -3.03 -18.17
CA PHE A 106 -1.27 -4.01 -19.25
C PHE A 106 -1.52 -3.42 -20.65
N GLY A 107 -1.77 -2.11 -20.76
CA GLY A 107 -2.03 -1.44 -22.04
C GLY A 107 -3.41 -1.75 -22.66
N CYS A 108 -4.33 -2.35 -21.91
CA CYS A 108 -5.67 -2.75 -22.37
C CYS A 108 -6.76 -1.76 -21.92
N ILE A 109 -6.51 -0.46 -22.05
CA ILE A 109 -7.43 0.61 -21.61
C ILE A 109 -8.80 0.49 -22.31
N GLY A 110 -8.83 0.06 -23.57
CA GLY A 110 -10.08 -0.14 -24.33
C GLY A 110 -10.98 -1.26 -23.79
N ALA A 111 -10.42 -2.21 -23.03
CA ALA A 111 -11.16 -3.31 -22.43
C ALA A 111 -11.67 -2.99 -21.01
N ALA A 112 -11.36 -1.81 -20.47
CA ALA A 112 -11.65 -1.46 -19.08
C ALA A 112 -13.15 -1.46 -18.74
N GLU A 113 -14.01 -0.97 -19.64
CA GLU A 113 -15.46 -0.99 -19.41
C GLU A 113 -16.01 -2.42 -19.45
N LEU A 114 -15.55 -3.24 -20.41
CA LEU A 114 -15.96 -4.64 -20.49
C LEU A 114 -15.50 -5.46 -19.26
N ALA A 115 -14.30 -5.18 -18.76
CA ALA A 115 -13.79 -5.77 -17.52
C ALA A 115 -14.64 -5.39 -16.30
N LYS A 116 -15.08 -4.13 -16.19
CA LYS A 116 -15.99 -3.70 -15.12
C LYS A 116 -17.33 -4.40 -15.22
N ASP A 117 -17.90 -4.51 -16.42
CA ASP A 117 -19.19 -5.18 -16.63
C ASP A 117 -19.15 -6.67 -16.27
N ILE A 118 -18.04 -7.35 -16.59
CA ILE A 118 -17.82 -8.75 -16.18
C ILE A 118 -17.74 -8.85 -14.66
N LEU A 119 -16.98 -7.97 -14.01
CA LEU A 119 -16.83 -7.97 -12.56
C LEU A 119 -18.15 -7.69 -11.83
N HIS A 120 -18.95 -6.74 -12.33
CA HIS A 120 -20.24 -6.38 -11.75
C HIS A 120 -21.26 -7.51 -11.87
N ARG A 121 -21.36 -8.13 -13.05
CA ARG A 121 -22.22 -9.31 -13.25
C ARG A 121 -21.80 -10.47 -12.34
N TYR A 122 -20.50 -10.70 -12.22
CA TYR A 122 -19.99 -11.72 -11.31
C TYR A 122 -20.34 -11.42 -9.86
N GLN A 123 -20.23 -10.16 -9.42
CA GLN A 123 -20.59 -9.74 -8.07
C GLN A 123 -22.09 -9.96 -7.78
N ASP A 124 -22.97 -9.58 -8.70
CA ASP A 124 -24.41 -9.77 -8.55
C ASP A 124 -24.76 -11.27 -8.44
N GLU A 125 -24.15 -12.11 -9.28
CA GLU A 125 -24.33 -13.56 -9.21
C GLU A 125 -23.75 -14.18 -7.93
N LEU A 126 -22.59 -13.71 -7.47
CA LEU A 126 -21.94 -14.23 -6.27
C LEU A 126 -22.76 -13.93 -5.02
N GLN A 127 -23.29 -12.72 -4.91
CA GLN A 127 -24.12 -12.30 -3.78
C GLN A 127 -25.37 -13.18 -3.62
N THR A 128 -25.89 -13.74 -4.71
CA THR A 128 -27.02 -14.69 -4.65
C THR A 128 -26.63 -16.10 -4.20
N LYS A 129 -25.35 -16.48 -4.30
CA LYS A 129 -24.85 -17.84 -4.04
C LYS A 129 -24.03 -17.96 -2.77
N VAL A 130 -23.31 -16.91 -2.39
CA VAL A 130 -22.36 -16.89 -1.26
C VAL A 130 -22.45 -15.54 -0.55
N SER A 131 -23.06 -15.53 0.63
CA SER A 131 -23.36 -14.30 1.38
C SER A 131 -22.14 -13.61 2.00
N ASP A 132 -20.96 -14.25 2.02
CA ASP A 132 -19.76 -13.77 2.71
C ASP A 132 -18.49 -13.82 1.83
N ALA A 133 -18.66 -13.73 0.51
CA ALA A 133 -17.52 -13.70 -0.40
C ALA A 133 -16.86 -12.31 -0.38
N ASP A 134 -15.59 -12.24 0.04
CA ASP A 134 -14.80 -11.01 -0.04
C ASP A 134 -14.34 -10.74 -1.48
N ILE A 135 -15.16 -10.02 -2.24
CA ILE A 135 -14.89 -9.66 -3.64
C ILE A 135 -13.84 -8.53 -3.73
N SER A 136 -13.40 -7.95 -2.60
CA SER A 136 -12.32 -6.96 -2.56
C SER A 136 -10.94 -7.56 -2.85
N GLN A 137 -10.84 -8.88 -2.97
CA GLN A 137 -9.58 -9.55 -3.28
C GLN A 137 -9.08 -9.17 -4.68
N PRO A 138 -7.77 -8.88 -4.84
CA PRO A 138 -7.21 -8.40 -6.11
C PRO A 138 -7.29 -9.44 -7.25
N MET A 139 -7.61 -10.70 -6.93
CA MET A 139 -7.84 -11.77 -7.88
C MET A 139 -9.04 -11.50 -8.80
N PHE A 140 -10.14 -10.95 -8.29
CA PHE A 140 -11.35 -10.71 -9.08
C PHE A 140 -11.15 -9.67 -10.19
N PRO A 141 -10.63 -8.45 -9.90
CA PRO A 141 -10.36 -7.48 -10.96
C PRO A 141 -9.29 -7.98 -11.94
N ALA A 142 -8.29 -8.74 -11.49
CA ALA A 142 -7.30 -9.33 -12.39
C ALA A 142 -7.92 -10.36 -13.36
N ALA A 143 -8.80 -11.24 -12.87
CA ALA A 143 -9.50 -12.23 -13.69
C ALA A 143 -10.44 -11.56 -14.70
N ALA A 144 -11.16 -10.51 -14.28
CA ALA A 144 -12.04 -9.75 -15.16
C ALA A 144 -11.27 -9.06 -16.30
N VAL A 145 -10.13 -8.44 -15.99
CA VAL A 145 -9.25 -7.83 -17.00
C VAL A 145 -8.72 -8.89 -17.97
N TYR A 146 -8.27 -10.03 -17.46
CA TYR A 146 -7.81 -11.14 -18.30
C TYR A 146 -8.91 -11.65 -19.24
N ALA A 147 -10.14 -11.85 -18.72
CA ALA A 147 -11.28 -12.28 -19.52
C ALA A 147 -11.69 -11.26 -20.59
N SER A 148 -11.53 -9.96 -20.29
CA SER A 148 -11.88 -8.87 -21.22
C SER A 148 -10.88 -8.60 -22.34
N ALA A 149 -9.62 -9.01 -22.13
CA ALA A 149 -8.52 -8.75 -23.04
C ALA A 149 -8.15 -9.99 -23.90
N LYS A 150 -8.88 -11.10 -23.72
CA LYS A 150 -8.78 -12.31 -24.53
C LYS A 150 -9.68 -12.21 -25.76
#